data_AF-A0A2G2YBY2-F1
#
_entry.id   AF-A0A2G2YBY2-F1
#
_cell.length_a   1.000
_cell.length_b   1.000
_cell.length_c   1.000
_cell.angle_alpha   90.00
_cell.angle_beta   90.00
_cell.angle_gamma   90.00
#
_symmetry.space_group_name_H-M   'P 1'
#
loop_
_entity.id
_entity.type
_entity.pdbx_description
1 polymer ?
#
loop_
_entity_poly.entity_id
_entity_poly.type
_entity_poly.pdbx_seq_one_letter_code
_entity_poly.pdbx_strand_id
1 'polypeptide(L)'
;MVLLMEKKAILMVLVLLLLLTLSSLISCQEQKKVDTKKAPWRIHTLFSVECQNYFDWQTVGLMQSYRKAKQPGPITRLLSCTDEERKGYKGMELAPTFEVPSMSRHPKTGDW
;
A
#
# COMPACT_ATOMS: atom_id res chain seq x y z
N MET A 1 -49.56 -16.21 39.53
CA MET A 1 -49.58 -15.59 38.18
C MET A 1 -48.76 -14.30 38.09
N VAL A 2 -48.64 -13.51 39.17
CA VAL A 2 -47.84 -12.26 39.22
C VAL A 2 -46.32 -12.50 39.05
N LEU A 3 -45.76 -13.53 39.70
CA LEU A 3 -44.33 -13.87 39.62
C LEU A 3 -43.84 -14.31 38.22
N LEU A 4 -44.75 -14.77 37.35
CA LEU A 4 -44.43 -15.20 35.98
C LEU A 4 -44.36 -13.99 35.02
N MET A 5 -45.09 -12.91 35.33
CA MET A 5 -45.10 -11.66 34.57
C MET A 5 -43.82 -10.85 34.82
N GLU A 6 -43.33 -10.83 36.06
CA GLU A 6 -42.06 -10.17 36.41
C GLU A 6 -40.86 -10.86 35.74
N LYS A 7 -40.81 -12.20 35.74
CA LYS A 7 -39.74 -12.95 35.06
C LYS A 7 -39.75 -12.73 33.54
N LYS A 8 -40.93 -12.63 32.92
CA LYS A 8 -41.07 -12.30 31.49
C LYS A 8 -40.65 -10.86 31.21
N ALA A 9 -41.00 -9.91 32.07
CA ALA A 9 -40.60 -8.51 31.94
C ALA A 9 -39.08 -8.34 32.09
N ILE A 10 -38.47 -9.00 33.08
CA ILE A 10 -37.02 -8.98 33.30
C ILE A 10 -36.28 -9.63 32.11
N LEU A 11 -36.80 -10.75 31.59
CA LEU A 11 -36.23 -11.42 30.42
C LEU A 11 -36.32 -10.54 29.16
N MET A 12 -37.43 -9.83 28.98
CA MET A 12 -37.60 -8.88 27.86
C MET A 12 -36.63 -7.69 27.96
N VAL A 13 -36.44 -7.14 29.16
CA VAL A 13 -35.50 -6.02 29.39
C VAL A 13 -34.05 -6.48 29.18
N LEU A 14 -33.68 -7.68 29.64
CA LEU A 14 -32.34 -8.25 29.42
C LEU A 14 -32.07 -8.49 27.93
N VAL A 15 -33.04 -9.01 27.18
CA VAL A 15 -32.91 -9.22 25.73
C VAL A 15 -32.78 -7.88 24.99
N LEU A 16 -33.53 -6.86 25.40
CA LEU A 16 -33.45 -5.53 24.79
C LEU A 16 -32.09 -4.86 25.05
N LEU A 17 -31.53 -4.99 26.27
CA LEU A 17 -30.21 -4.50 26.62
C LEU A 17 -29.09 -5.24 25.87
N LEU A 18 -29.22 -6.56 25.67
CA LEU A 18 -28.30 -7.36 24.86
C LEU A 18 -28.33 -6.94 23.38
N LEU A 19 -29.50 -6.67 22.81
CA LEU A 19 -29.62 -6.21 21.42
C LEU A 19 -29.03 -4.80 21.22
N LEU A 20 -29.22 -3.90 22.18
CA LEU A 20 -28.66 -2.55 22.15
C LEU A 20 -27.12 -2.57 22.22
N THR A 21 -26.54 -3.44 23.06
CA THR A 21 -25.07 -3.57 23.19
C THR A 21 -24.41 -4.26 21.99
N LEU A 22 -25.09 -5.20 21.31
CA LEU A 22 -24.60 -5.80 20.06
C LEU A 22 -24.56 -4.80 18.90
N SER A 23 -25.47 -3.83 18.85
CA SER A 23 -25.51 -2.81 17.79
C SER A 23 -24.27 -1.88 17.81
N SER A 24 -23.70 -1.63 18.99
CA SER A 24 -22.50 -0.82 19.19
C SER A 24 -21.20 -1.50 18.74
N LEU A 25 -21.18 -2.82 18.55
CA LEU A 25 -20.02 -3.57 18.04
C LEU A 25 -19.95 -3.59 16.50
N ILE A 26 -21.04 -3.22 15.81
CA ILE A 26 -21.13 -3.28 14.34
C ILE A 26 -20.68 -1.96 13.68
N SER A 27 -20.65 -0.85 14.42
CA SER A 27 -20.20 0.45 13.92
C SER A 27 -18.71 0.69 14.12
N CYS A 28 -17.87 -0.09 13.42
CA CYS A 28 -16.48 0.31 13.18
C CYS A 28 -15.92 -0.28 11.88
N GLN A 29 -16.71 -0.28 10.81
CA GLN A 29 -16.17 -0.24 9.46
C GLN A 29 -16.96 0.77 8.64
N GLU A 30 -16.68 2.05 8.89
CA GLU A 30 -16.83 3.03 7.85
C GLU A 30 -15.78 2.68 6.77
N GLN A 31 -16.18 1.88 5.77
CA GLN A 31 -15.39 1.74 4.55
C GLN A 31 -15.34 3.13 3.91
N LYS A 32 -14.27 3.89 4.20
CA LYS A 32 -13.83 4.98 3.32
C LYS A 32 -13.57 4.36 1.95
N LYS A 33 -14.60 4.35 1.11
CA LYS A 33 -14.47 4.11 -0.31
C LYS A 33 -13.63 5.27 -0.83
N VAL A 34 -12.32 5.04 -0.96
CA VAL A 34 -11.41 5.99 -1.58
C VAL A 34 -11.80 6.01 -3.05
N ASP A 35 -12.73 6.89 -3.40
CA ASP A 35 -13.03 7.23 -4.78
C ASP A 35 -11.78 7.91 -5.35
N THR A 36 -10.90 7.06 -5.87
CA THR A 36 -9.82 7.48 -6.75
C THR A 36 -10.49 7.99 -8.01
N LYS A 37 -10.70 9.32 -8.08
CA LYS A 37 -11.07 10.02 -9.31
C LYS A 37 -10.12 9.53 -10.40
N LYS A 38 -10.58 8.64 -11.28
CA LYS A 38 -9.79 8.17 -12.42
C LYS A 38 -9.63 9.36 -13.35
N ALA A 39 -8.46 9.99 -13.33
CA ALA A 39 -8.12 11.01 -14.31
C ALA A 39 -8.29 10.40 -15.72
N PRO A 40 -8.79 11.17 -16.71
CA PRO A 40 -9.07 10.67 -18.06
C PRO A 40 -7.81 10.13 -18.77
N TRP A 41 -6.61 10.49 -18.30
CA TRP A 41 -5.33 10.00 -18.78
C TRP A 41 -4.70 9.12 -17.70
N ARG A 42 -4.44 7.85 -18.05
CA ARG A 42 -3.74 6.90 -17.17
C ARG A 42 -2.24 7.18 -17.22
N ILE A 43 -1.76 8.10 -16.38
CA ILE A 43 -0.34 8.37 -16.22
C ILE A 43 0.29 7.20 -15.47
N HIS A 44 1.43 6.70 -15.97
CA HIS A 44 2.27 5.72 -15.30
C HIS A 44 3.65 6.31 -15.11
N THR A 45 4.08 6.45 -13.86
CA THR A 45 5.37 7.07 -13.55
C THR A 45 6.45 6.00 -13.57
N LEU A 46 7.45 6.18 -14.42
CA LEU A 46 8.63 5.32 -14.48
C LEU A 46 9.84 6.10 -13.99
N PHE A 47 10.70 5.46 -13.21
CA PHE A 47 12.00 6.01 -12.85
C PHE A 47 13.05 4.92 -12.86
N SER A 48 14.22 5.23 -13.41
CA SER A 48 15.37 4.34 -13.51
C SER A 48 16.34 4.58 -12.36
N VAL A 49 16.87 3.48 -11.80
CA VAL A 49 17.88 3.50 -10.75
C VAL A 49 18.87 2.35 -10.95
N GLU A 50 20.00 2.44 -10.27
CA GLU A 50 21.00 1.36 -10.22
C GLU A 50 21.05 0.68 -8.85
N CYS A 51 21.65 -0.51 -8.77
CA CYS A 51 21.87 -1.26 -7.52
C CYS A 51 22.94 -0.62 -6.61
N GLN A 52 22.71 0.60 -6.13
CA GLN A 52 23.61 1.31 -5.23
C GLN A 52 22.86 1.96 -4.07
N ASN A 53 23.51 2.04 -2.90
CA ASN A 53 22.92 2.63 -1.69
C ASN A 53 22.45 4.09 -1.90
N TYR A 54 23.13 4.83 -2.78
CA TYR A 54 22.75 6.20 -3.10
C TYR A 54 21.35 6.28 -3.73
N PHE A 55 21.06 5.41 -4.71
CA PHE A 55 19.77 5.35 -5.36
C PHE A 55 18.67 4.75 -4.46
N ASP A 56 19.05 3.92 -3.49
CA ASP A 56 18.10 3.41 -2.48
C ASP A 56 17.52 4.53 -1.62
N TRP A 57 18.38 5.40 -1.09
CA TRP A 57 17.92 6.56 -0.32
C TRP A 57 17.07 7.52 -1.16
N GLN A 58 17.45 7.73 -2.42
CA GLN A 58 16.63 8.51 -3.36
C GLN A 58 15.28 7.85 -3.62
N THR A 59 15.22 6.52 -3.76
CA THR A 59 13.98 5.76 -3.93
C THR A 59 13.06 5.95 -2.73
N VAL A 60 13.59 5.85 -1.50
CA VAL A 60 12.80 6.09 -0.27
C VAL A 60 12.22 7.50 -0.27
N GLY A 61 13.04 8.51 -0.56
CA GLY A 61 12.60 9.91 -0.65
C GLY A 61 11.54 10.15 -1.73
N LEU A 62 11.73 9.55 -2.91
CA LEU A 62 10.80 9.63 -4.02
C LEU A 62 9.45 8.98 -3.68
N MET A 63 9.46 7.75 -3.16
CA MET A 63 8.24 7.02 -2.81
C MET A 63 7.45 7.74 -1.72
N GLN A 64 8.14 8.32 -0.74
CA GLN A 64 7.51 9.14 0.30
C GLN A 64 6.88 10.41 -0.29
N SER A 65 7.61 11.10 -1.19
CA SER A 65 7.13 12.32 -1.84
C SER A 65 5.95 12.04 -2.79
N TYR A 66 6.01 10.94 -3.55
CA TYR A 66 4.95 10.48 -4.45
C TYR A 66 3.63 10.25 -3.70
N ARG A 67 3.70 9.56 -2.54
CA ARG A 67 2.55 9.34 -1.66
C ARG A 67 2.01 10.65 -1.07
N LYS A 68 2.89 11.54 -0.59
CA LYS A 68 2.50 12.84 -0.03
C LYS A 68 1.84 13.75 -1.06
N ALA A 69 2.36 13.79 -2.28
CA ALA A 69 1.83 14.59 -3.38
C ALA A 69 0.51 14.06 -3.95
N LYS A 70 0.08 12.85 -3.56
CA LYS A 70 -1.12 12.17 -4.08
C LYS A 70 -1.12 12.07 -5.61
N GLN A 71 0.05 11.77 -6.17
CA GLN A 71 0.19 11.60 -7.62
C GLN A 71 -0.74 10.49 -8.11
N PRO A 72 -1.52 10.72 -9.18
CA PRO A 72 -2.42 9.71 -9.72
C PRO A 72 -1.66 8.66 -10.51
N GLY A 73 -2.12 7.41 -10.45
CA GLY A 73 -1.60 6.32 -11.26
C GLY A 73 -0.50 5.50 -10.58
N PRO A 74 -0.06 4.40 -11.23
CA PRO A 74 0.97 3.53 -10.69
C PRO A 74 2.36 4.14 -10.91
N ILE A 75 3.29 3.77 -10.03
CA ILE A 75 4.71 4.08 -10.14
C ILE A 75 5.51 2.78 -10.21
N THR A 76 6.45 2.67 -11.14
CA THR A 76 7.33 1.52 -11.31
C THR A 76 8.79 1.96 -11.42
N ARG A 77 9.64 1.26 -10.69
CA ARG A 77 11.09 1.42 -10.64
C ARG A 77 11.73 0.47 -11.64
N LEU A 78 12.53 1.01 -12.57
CA LEU A 78 13.40 0.22 -13.43
C LEU A 78 14.75 0.08 -12.73
N LEU A 79 15.09 -1.12 -12.31
CA LEU A 79 16.30 -1.37 -11.53
C LEU A 79 17.35 -2.03 -12.43
N SER A 80 18.41 -1.28 -12.74
CA SER A 80 19.55 -1.70 -13.54
C SER A 80 20.67 -2.19 -12.62
N CYS A 81 21.02 -3.46 -12.68
CA CYS A 81 22.07 -4.04 -11.83
C CYS A 81 23.06 -4.84 -12.65
N THR A 82 24.33 -4.76 -12.27
CA THR A 82 25.33 -5.74 -12.70
C THR A 82 25.10 -7.07 -11.98
N ASP A 83 25.64 -8.16 -12.54
CA ASP A 83 25.50 -9.50 -11.95
C ASP A 83 26.15 -9.59 -10.56
N GLU A 84 27.20 -8.80 -10.32
CA GLU A 84 27.88 -8.70 -9.03
C GLU A 84 27.02 -8.01 -7.99
N GLU A 85 26.44 -6.85 -8.33
CA GLU A 85 25.59 -6.07 -7.42
C GLU A 85 24.31 -6.84 -7.06
N ARG A 86 23.70 -7.50 -8.04
CA ARG A 86 22.45 -8.25 -7.88
C ARG A 86 22.54 -9.31 -6.80
N LYS A 87 23.68 -10.00 -6.65
CA LYS A 87 23.85 -11.11 -5.68
C LYS A 87 23.66 -10.68 -4.23
N GLY A 88 24.02 -9.43 -3.91
CA GLY A 88 24.00 -8.91 -2.54
C GLY A 88 22.92 -7.85 -2.29
N TYR A 89 22.18 -7.45 -3.32
CA TYR A 89 21.26 -6.32 -3.23
C TYR A 89 20.01 -6.66 -2.38
N LYS A 90 19.73 -5.81 -1.39
CA LYS A 90 18.62 -5.99 -0.44
C LYS A 90 17.47 -5.00 -0.67
N GLY A 91 17.64 -4.04 -1.57
CA GLY A 91 16.69 -2.95 -1.79
C GLY A 91 15.53 -3.28 -2.74
N MET A 92 15.25 -4.55 -3.02
CA MET A 92 14.22 -4.96 -4.00
C MET A 92 12.82 -4.45 -3.64
N GLU A 93 12.51 -4.33 -2.35
CA GLU A 93 11.17 -3.99 -1.84
C GLU A 93 10.95 -2.47 -1.65
N LEU A 94 11.94 -1.63 -1.96
CA LEU A 94 11.83 -0.18 -1.73
C LEU A 94 10.74 0.49 -2.59
N ALA A 95 10.45 -0.08 -3.77
CA ALA A 95 9.41 0.38 -4.68
C ALA A 95 8.92 -0.78 -5.57
N PRO A 96 7.77 -0.65 -6.26
CA PRO A 96 7.35 -1.62 -7.27
C PRO A 96 8.42 -1.71 -8.36
N THR A 97 9.13 -2.84 -8.44
CA THR A 97 10.39 -2.93 -9.21
C THR A 97 10.25 -3.86 -10.40
N PHE A 98 10.77 -3.40 -11.53
CA PHE A 98 11.02 -4.19 -12.72
C PHE A 98 12.52 -4.20 -12.99
N GLU A 99 13.12 -5.38 -13.00
CA GLU A 99 14.55 -5.54 -13.19
C GLU A 99 14.90 -5.45 -14.68
N VAL A 100 15.93 -4.68 -15.01
CA VAL A 100 16.41 -4.48 -16.38
C VAL A 100 17.91 -4.76 -16.44
N PRO A 101 18.46 -5.13 -17.61
CA PRO A 101 19.89 -5.31 -17.77
C PRO A 101 20.66 -4.03 -17.42
N SER A 102 21.83 -4.16 -16.81
CA SER A 102 22.74 -3.02 -16.66
C SER A 102 23.11 -2.48 -18.05
N MET A 103 22.94 -1.18 -18.21
CA MET A 103 23.41 -0.42 -19.37
C MET A 103 24.47 0.61 -18.96
N SER A 104 25.04 0.47 -17.75
CA SER A 104 26.10 1.33 -17.23
C SER A 104 27.37 1.23 -18.07
N ARG A 105 27.48 0.18 -18.89
CA ARG A 105 28.51 0.06 -19.92
C ARG A 105 27.86 -0.23 -21.25
N HIS A 106 28.17 0.56 -22.27
CA HIS A 106 27.58 0.37 -23.59
C HIS A 106 28.04 -0.95 -24.21
N PRO A 107 27.12 -1.80 -24.70
CA PRO A 107 27.46 -3.16 -25.14
C PRO A 107 28.30 -3.22 -26.42
N LYS A 108 28.36 -2.14 -27.22
CA LYS A 108 29.12 -2.13 -28.48
C LYS A 108 30.47 -1.41 -28.38
N THR A 109 30.53 -0.32 -27.62
CA THR A 109 31.70 0.59 -27.55
C THR A 109 32.42 0.47 -26.22
N GLY A 110 31.76 -0.05 -25.19
CA GLY A 110 32.37 -0.30 -23.88
C GLY A 110 32.66 0.96 -23.07
N ASP A 111 32.16 2.12 -23.50
CA ASP A 111 32.09 3.36 -22.73
C ASP A 111 31.09 3.22 -21.58
N TRP A 112 31.30 4.05 -20.56
CA TRP A 112 30.53 4.11 -19.33
C TRP A 112 29.61 5.33 -19.35
#